data_AF-A0A4Y8IRX8-F1
#
_entry.id   AF-A0A4Y8IRX8-F1
#
_cell.length_a   1.000
_cell.length_b   1.000
_cell.length_c   1.000
_cell.angle_alpha   90.00
_cell.angle_beta   90.00
_cell.angle_gamma   90.00
#
_symmetry.space_group_name_H-M   'P 1'
#
loop_
_entity.id
_entity.type
_entity.pdbx_description
1 polymer ?
#
loop_
_entity_poly.entity_id
_entity_poly.type
_entity_poly.pdbx_seq_one_letter_code
_entity_poly.pdbx_strand_id
1 'polypeptide(L)'
;MNYKLNGHELELYLHALSGDQQAAQKAYEYFQSAHSENPTNLDYKIHYADCLSLQSRYSDDASDMIGKAISAMKLFDSVVNVNPKVIKYRYLRGYHALRLPEAFFHRTTTAIVDLEYLINSYKDDSTIFSKEIYFQLLYDLGVANLRMGDEEEAQEVWDDLLVLDPPQRFENMIDQQNNKQKYDYQLVDYSAPIRDEAKRIHLLGAKGNEQAVNLSYDLWSREYQANSKDPIVQAYFGSSTALLARSQKKPKEQFSQAMEGYMEIKKALEKDPDNLEILILRAFLINAFPRAFFDFGDQVIQDFEKLKSAYQKDHSVFSKETYHEILFQLGLAYEKFNKSWMSKIVWGELLRDNPSIEHEILLIERV
;
A
#
# COMPACT_ATOMS: atom_id res chain seq x y z
N MET A 1 -4.47 -32.64 -7.80
CA MET A 1 -5.37 -32.05 -8.83
C MET A 1 -4.60 -32.06 -10.16
N ASN A 2 -5.05 -32.81 -11.18
CA ASN A 2 -4.32 -33.00 -12.46
C ASN A 2 -5.07 -32.37 -13.66
N TYR A 3 -5.40 -31.09 -13.55
CA TYR A 3 -5.29 -30.18 -14.69
C TYR A 3 -4.29 -29.13 -14.25
N LYS A 4 -3.15 -29.15 -14.92
CA LYS A 4 -1.93 -28.48 -14.53
C LYS A 4 -1.82 -27.44 -15.64
N LEU A 5 -1.92 -26.14 -15.32
CA LEU A 5 -1.56 -25.07 -16.25
C LEU A 5 -0.10 -25.38 -16.64
N ASN A 6 0.08 -26.15 -17.70
CA ASN A 6 1.34 -26.76 -18.06
C ASN A 6 1.93 -25.91 -19.16
N GLY A 7 2.99 -25.19 -18.83
CA GLY A 7 3.76 -24.45 -19.82
C GLY A 7 3.91 -22.97 -19.47
N HIS A 8 4.11 -22.21 -20.53
CA HIS A 8 4.51 -20.81 -20.52
C HIS A 8 3.47 -19.87 -19.88
N GLU A 9 2.20 -20.25 -19.89
CA GLU A 9 1.10 -19.39 -19.46
C GLU A 9 0.97 -19.32 -17.94
N LEU A 10 1.27 -20.43 -17.23
CA LEU A 10 1.40 -20.40 -15.78
C LEU A 10 2.59 -19.56 -15.36
N GLU A 11 3.71 -19.69 -16.08
CA GLU A 11 4.91 -18.92 -15.84
C GLU A 11 4.65 -17.42 -16.03
N LEU A 12 3.98 -17.02 -17.13
CA LEU A 12 3.54 -15.64 -17.34
C LEU A 12 2.62 -15.14 -16.23
N TYR A 13 1.67 -15.95 -15.77
CA TYR A 13 0.79 -15.58 -14.67
C TYR A 13 1.54 -15.45 -13.33
N LEU A 14 2.48 -16.33 -13.04
CA LEU A 14 3.31 -16.23 -11.83
C LEU A 14 4.24 -15.01 -11.87
N HIS A 15 4.82 -14.68 -13.02
CA HIS A 15 5.57 -13.43 -13.20
C HIS A 15 4.67 -12.20 -13.08
N ALA A 16 3.43 -12.27 -13.56
CA ALA A 16 2.46 -11.21 -13.36
C ALA A 16 2.16 -10.97 -11.86
N LEU A 17 2.03 -12.06 -11.08
CA LEU A 17 1.86 -11.98 -9.63
C LEU A 17 3.09 -11.42 -8.92
N SER A 18 4.30 -11.62 -9.46
CA SER A 18 5.54 -11.01 -8.95
C SER A 18 5.75 -9.56 -9.39
N GLY A 19 4.77 -8.95 -10.08
CA GLY A 19 4.80 -7.53 -10.44
C GLY A 19 5.33 -7.23 -11.85
N ASP A 20 5.67 -8.23 -12.66
CA ASP A 20 6.06 -8.00 -14.06
C ASP A 20 4.85 -7.55 -14.89
N GLN A 21 4.83 -6.26 -15.24
CA GLN A 21 3.75 -5.65 -16.01
C GLN A 21 3.61 -6.23 -17.42
N GLN A 22 4.71 -6.61 -18.08
CA GLN A 22 4.65 -7.22 -19.41
C GLN A 22 4.07 -8.62 -19.33
N ALA A 23 4.48 -9.40 -18.32
CA ALA A 23 3.90 -10.71 -18.06
C ALA A 23 2.42 -10.59 -17.69
N ALA A 24 2.03 -9.58 -16.90
CA ALA A 24 0.64 -9.29 -16.57
C ALA A 24 -0.21 -8.97 -17.80
N GLN A 25 0.34 -8.25 -18.78
CA GLN A 25 -0.35 -7.97 -20.04
C GLN A 25 -0.53 -9.24 -20.88
N LYS A 26 0.52 -10.04 -21.03
CA LYS A 26 0.45 -11.30 -21.79
C LYS A 26 -0.50 -12.32 -21.15
N ALA A 27 -0.45 -12.46 -19.83
CA ALA A 27 -1.35 -13.33 -19.08
C ALA A 27 -2.82 -12.89 -19.25
N TYR A 28 -3.07 -11.58 -19.20
CA TYR A 28 -4.40 -11.03 -19.44
C TYR A 28 -4.93 -11.36 -20.84
N GLU A 29 -4.14 -11.12 -21.90
CA GLU A 29 -4.54 -11.40 -23.29
C GLU A 29 -4.87 -12.88 -23.49
N TYR A 30 -4.05 -13.76 -22.91
CA TYR A 30 -4.26 -15.20 -22.96
C TYR A 30 -5.58 -15.61 -22.27
N PHE A 31 -5.76 -15.26 -20.99
CA PHE A 31 -6.94 -15.68 -20.25
C PHE A 31 -8.22 -15.01 -20.75
N GLN A 32 -8.13 -13.81 -21.33
CA GLN A 32 -9.25 -13.17 -22.04
C GLN A 32 -9.69 -14.01 -23.24
N SER A 33 -8.74 -14.46 -24.06
CA SER A 33 -9.01 -15.28 -25.24
C SER A 33 -9.56 -16.65 -24.83
N ALA A 34 -8.92 -17.32 -23.87
CA ALA A 34 -9.35 -18.62 -23.36
C ALA A 34 -10.75 -18.57 -22.75
N HIS A 35 -11.08 -17.51 -21.99
CA HIS A 35 -12.43 -17.31 -21.46
C HIS A 35 -13.46 -17.06 -22.57
N SER A 36 -13.09 -16.31 -23.62
CA SER A 36 -13.99 -16.00 -24.74
C SER A 36 -14.32 -17.25 -25.58
N GLU A 37 -13.32 -18.11 -25.80
CA GLU A 37 -13.48 -19.38 -26.53
C GLU A 37 -14.25 -20.43 -25.71
N ASN A 38 -14.10 -20.40 -24.38
CA ASN A 38 -14.75 -21.35 -23.48
C ASN A 38 -15.35 -20.66 -22.23
N PRO A 39 -16.49 -19.97 -22.37
CA PRO A 39 -17.06 -19.13 -21.31
C PRO A 39 -17.64 -19.92 -20.13
N THR A 40 -17.91 -21.22 -20.31
CA THR A 40 -18.41 -22.10 -19.24
C THR A 40 -17.28 -22.69 -18.38
N ASN A 41 -16.02 -22.59 -18.83
CA ASN A 41 -14.88 -23.00 -18.04
C ASN A 41 -14.59 -22.00 -16.92
N LEU A 42 -14.91 -22.40 -15.69
CA LEU A 42 -14.73 -21.57 -14.49
C LEU A 42 -13.26 -21.27 -14.16
N ASP A 43 -12.32 -22.14 -14.56
CA ASP A 43 -10.90 -21.92 -14.32
C ASP A 43 -10.38 -20.78 -15.20
N TYR A 44 -10.72 -20.76 -16.49
CA TYR A 44 -10.37 -19.63 -17.35
C TYR A 44 -11.04 -18.34 -16.89
N LYS A 45 -12.31 -18.43 -16.47
CA LYS A 45 -13.04 -17.27 -15.96
C LYS A 45 -12.37 -16.66 -14.72
N ILE A 46 -11.91 -17.47 -13.77
CA ILE A 46 -11.32 -16.94 -12.54
C ILE A 46 -9.90 -16.41 -12.73
N HIS A 47 -9.10 -17.04 -13.59
CA HIS A 47 -7.78 -16.50 -13.95
C HIS A 47 -7.91 -15.22 -14.77
N TYR A 48 -8.89 -15.14 -15.68
CA TYR A 48 -9.22 -13.88 -16.37
C TYR A 48 -9.63 -12.78 -15.39
N ALA A 49 -10.45 -13.11 -14.38
CA ALA A 49 -10.84 -12.18 -13.33
C ALA A 49 -9.61 -11.64 -12.56
N ASP A 50 -8.67 -12.51 -12.21
CA ASP A 50 -7.46 -12.08 -11.50
C ASP A 50 -6.53 -11.26 -12.39
N CYS A 51 -6.36 -11.63 -13.67
CA CYS A 51 -5.63 -10.82 -14.64
C CYS A 51 -6.27 -9.44 -14.84
N LEU A 52 -7.60 -9.33 -14.88
CA LEU A 52 -8.31 -8.04 -14.88
C LEU A 52 -7.97 -7.22 -13.63
N SER A 53 -7.91 -7.87 -12.46
CA SER A 53 -7.50 -7.21 -11.21
C SER A 53 -6.04 -6.79 -11.20
N LEU A 54 -5.14 -7.49 -11.90
CA LEU A 54 -3.75 -7.06 -12.05
C LEU A 54 -3.66 -5.90 -13.05
N GLN A 55 -4.41 -5.95 -14.15
CA GLN A 55 -4.47 -4.88 -15.14
C GLN A 55 -5.04 -3.58 -14.59
N SER A 56 -5.96 -3.63 -13.62
CA SER A 56 -6.44 -2.40 -12.98
C SER A 56 -5.31 -1.66 -12.26
N ARG A 57 -4.39 -2.36 -11.59
CA ARG A 57 -3.23 -1.77 -10.89
C ARG A 57 -2.33 -0.95 -11.83
N TYR A 58 -2.21 -1.36 -13.09
CA TYR A 58 -1.34 -0.72 -14.08
C TYR A 58 -2.06 0.28 -14.99
N SER A 59 -3.36 0.54 -14.75
CA SER A 59 -4.11 1.48 -15.57
C SER A 59 -3.77 2.92 -15.20
N ASP A 60 -3.54 3.73 -16.23
CA ASP A 60 -3.29 5.17 -16.11
C ASP A 60 -4.58 5.99 -16.12
N ASP A 61 -5.73 5.35 -16.39
CA ASP A 61 -7.04 5.99 -16.38
C ASP A 61 -7.86 5.46 -15.18
N ALA A 62 -8.31 6.37 -14.32
CA ALA A 62 -9.09 6.01 -13.14
C ALA A 62 -10.39 5.27 -13.47
N SER A 63 -11.06 5.61 -14.58
CA SER A 63 -12.32 4.96 -14.96
C SER A 63 -12.09 3.53 -15.41
N ASP A 64 -11.05 3.29 -16.21
CA ASP A 64 -10.61 1.96 -16.63
C ASP A 64 -10.11 1.12 -15.44
N MET A 65 -9.29 1.70 -14.55
CA MET A 65 -8.85 1.05 -13.31
C MET A 65 -10.05 0.54 -12.49
N ILE A 66 -11.01 1.44 -12.20
CA ILE A 66 -12.20 1.11 -11.41
C ILE A 66 -13.08 0.11 -12.17
N GLY A 67 -13.27 0.31 -13.48
CA GLY A 67 -14.09 -0.55 -14.34
C GLY A 67 -13.56 -1.99 -14.38
N LYS A 68 -12.24 -2.17 -14.52
CA LYS A 68 -11.57 -3.47 -14.47
C LYS A 68 -11.69 -4.12 -13.10
N ALA A 69 -11.49 -3.37 -12.02
CA ALA A 69 -11.66 -3.89 -10.65
C ALA A 69 -13.10 -4.37 -10.39
N ILE A 70 -14.12 -3.61 -10.80
CA ILE A 70 -15.54 -4.02 -10.69
C ILE A 70 -15.83 -5.26 -11.54
N SER A 71 -15.24 -5.33 -12.74
CA SER A 71 -15.43 -6.48 -13.64
C SER A 71 -14.81 -7.75 -13.07
N ALA A 72 -13.57 -7.66 -12.56
CA ALA A 72 -12.90 -8.75 -11.85
C ALA A 72 -13.75 -9.25 -10.67
N MET A 73 -14.21 -8.33 -9.82
CA MET A 73 -15.06 -8.62 -8.66
C MET A 73 -16.31 -9.42 -9.04
N LYS A 74 -17.05 -8.98 -10.07
CA LYS A 74 -18.25 -9.69 -10.56
C LYS A 74 -17.93 -11.09 -11.08
N LEU A 75 -16.80 -11.26 -11.77
CA LEU A 75 -16.37 -12.56 -12.27
C LEU A 75 -16.01 -13.50 -11.12
N PHE A 76 -15.25 -13.04 -10.13
CA PHE A 76 -14.94 -13.82 -8.92
C PHE A 76 -16.20 -14.28 -8.21
N ASP A 77 -17.14 -13.36 -7.96
CA ASP A 77 -18.41 -13.69 -7.29
C ASP A 77 -19.18 -14.74 -8.08
N SER A 78 -19.25 -14.59 -9.40
CA SER A 78 -19.94 -15.57 -10.25
C SER A 78 -19.30 -16.96 -10.22
N VAL A 79 -17.97 -17.06 -10.15
CA VAL A 79 -17.28 -18.35 -10.12
C VAL A 79 -17.50 -19.04 -8.77
N VAL A 80 -17.34 -18.32 -7.66
CA VAL A 80 -17.54 -18.89 -6.32
C VAL A 80 -19.01 -19.25 -6.09
N ASN A 81 -19.97 -18.46 -6.61
CA ASN A 81 -21.39 -18.79 -6.48
C ASN A 81 -21.78 -20.07 -7.24
N VAL A 82 -21.14 -20.36 -8.38
CA VAL A 82 -21.40 -21.60 -9.13
C VAL A 82 -20.77 -22.80 -8.43
N ASN A 83 -19.56 -22.66 -7.88
CA ASN A 83 -18.89 -23.75 -7.19
C ASN A 83 -18.24 -23.30 -5.86
N PRO A 84 -19.04 -23.15 -4.78
CA PRO A 84 -18.59 -22.53 -3.54
C PRO A 84 -17.69 -23.41 -2.69
N LYS A 85 -17.43 -24.66 -3.08
CA LYS A 85 -16.56 -25.57 -2.32
C LYS A 85 -15.15 -25.68 -2.89
N VAL A 86 -14.90 -25.12 -4.07
CA VAL A 86 -13.58 -25.15 -4.69
C VAL A 86 -12.68 -24.14 -4.01
N ILE A 87 -11.70 -24.66 -3.26
CA ILE A 87 -10.71 -23.89 -2.50
C ILE A 87 -10.08 -22.78 -3.37
N LYS A 88 -9.52 -23.15 -4.53
CA LYS A 88 -8.82 -22.21 -5.41
C LYS A 88 -9.64 -20.96 -5.70
N TYR A 89 -10.96 -21.11 -5.84
CA TYR A 89 -11.83 -19.99 -6.20
C TYR A 89 -12.02 -19.02 -5.05
N ARG A 90 -12.19 -19.54 -3.84
CA ARG A 90 -12.26 -18.71 -2.62
C ARG A 90 -10.93 -18.07 -2.29
N TYR A 91 -9.82 -18.79 -2.49
CA TYR A 91 -8.48 -18.22 -2.33
C TYR A 91 -8.32 -16.98 -3.21
N LEU A 92 -8.55 -17.10 -4.52
CA LEU A 92 -8.38 -15.97 -5.43
C LEU A 92 -9.37 -14.82 -5.14
N ARG A 93 -10.62 -15.14 -4.82
CA ARG A 93 -11.62 -14.11 -4.49
C ARG A 93 -11.33 -13.40 -3.16
N GLY A 94 -10.95 -14.13 -2.12
CA GLY A 94 -10.61 -13.58 -0.80
C GLY A 94 -9.43 -12.62 -0.89
N TYR A 95 -8.35 -13.03 -1.56
CA TYR A 95 -7.19 -12.16 -1.77
C TYR A 95 -7.48 -10.98 -2.71
N HIS A 96 -8.34 -11.13 -3.72
CA HIS A 96 -8.81 -9.99 -4.50
C HIS A 96 -9.59 -9.00 -3.62
N ALA A 97 -10.54 -9.49 -2.83
CA ALA A 97 -11.36 -8.68 -1.93
C ALA A 97 -10.51 -7.91 -0.90
N LEU A 98 -9.49 -8.56 -0.33
CA LEU A 98 -8.59 -7.95 0.65
C LEU A 98 -7.71 -6.83 0.04
N ARG A 99 -7.28 -6.98 -1.22
CA ARG A 99 -6.45 -5.98 -1.94
C ARG A 99 -7.22 -4.71 -2.32
N LEU A 100 -8.55 -4.77 -2.45
CA LEU A 100 -9.34 -3.62 -2.86
C LEU A 100 -9.48 -2.58 -1.74
N PRO A 101 -9.42 -1.27 -2.03
CA PRO A 101 -9.66 -0.22 -1.04
C PRO A 101 -11.06 -0.27 -0.41
N GLU A 102 -11.15 -0.27 0.92
CA GLU A 102 -12.43 -0.46 1.63
C GLU A 102 -13.42 0.65 1.36
N ALA A 103 -12.96 1.89 1.39
CA ALA A 103 -13.77 3.09 1.20
C ALA A 103 -14.50 3.14 -0.15
N PHE A 104 -14.09 2.30 -1.11
CA PHE A 104 -14.66 2.26 -2.46
C PHE A 104 -15.46 1.00 -2.72
N PHE A 105 -14.93 -0.16 -2.32
CA PHE A 105 -15.44 -1.44 -2.78
C PHE A 105 -16.25 -2.19 -1.72
N HIS A 106 -16.03 -1.91 -0.43
CA HIS A 106 -16.70 -2.58 0.68
C HIS A 106 -16.61 -4.11 0.63
N ARG A 107 -15.38 -4.64 0.52
CA ARG A 107 -15.13 -6.07 0.23
C ARG A 107 -14.48 -6.84 1.36
N THR A 108 -14.14 -6.19 2.47
CA THR A 108 -13.45 -6.86 3.59
C THR A 108 -14.26 -8.01 4.17
N THR A 109 -15.58 -7.87 4.33
CA THR A 109 -16.45 -8.97 4.77
C THR A 109 -16.39 -10.19 3.85
N THR A 110 -16.31 -9.98 2.52
CA THR A 110 -16.14 -11.09 1.57
C THR A 110 -14.79 -11.76 1.73
N ALA A 111 -13.73 -10.98 2.01
CA ALA A 111 -12.41 -11.53 2.30
C ALA A 111 -12.43 -12.39 3.57
N ILE A 112 -12.99 -11.88 4.67
CA ILE A 112 -13.13 -12.60 5.95
C ILE A 112 -13.81 -13.96 5.73
N VAL A 113 -14.98 -13.97 5.09
CA VAL A 113 -15.75 -15.21 4.83
C VAL A 113 -14.94 -16.24 4.01
N ASP A 114 -14.17 -15.80 3.02
CA ASP A 114 -13.35 -16.71 2.22
C ASP A 114 -12.12 -17.20 2.99
N LEU A 115 -11.46 -16.34 3.77
CA LEU A 115 -10.30 -16.70 4.61
C LEU A 115 -10.69 -17.70 5.69
N GLU A 116 -11.80 -17.46 6.41
CA GLU A 116 -12.36 -18.39 7.41
C GLU A 116 -12.66 -19.76 6.79
N TYR A 117 -13.27 -19.78 5.60
CA TYR A 117 -13.55 -21.03 4.90
C TYR A 117 -12.26 -21.81 4.59
N LEU A 118 -11.22 -21.13 4.13
CA LEU A 118 -9.93 -21.73 3.79
C LEU A 118 -9.19 -22.25 5.04
N ILE A 119 -9.22 -21.49 6.13
CA ILE A 119 -8.68 -21.88 7.45
C ILE A 119 -9.38 -23.14 7.95
N ASN A 120 -10.71 -23.16 7.93
CA ASN A 120 -11.47 -24.33 8.40
C ASN A 120 -11.25 -25.55 7.50
N SER A 121 -11.17 -25.35 6.17
CA SER A 121 -10.83 -26.44 5.25
C SER A 121 -9.45 -27.04 5.54
N TYR A 122 -8.46 -26.22 5.92
CA TYR A 122 -7.13 -26.68 6.27
C TYR A 122 -7.12 -27.44 7.60
N LYS A 123 -7.91 -26.99 8.58
CA LYS A 123 -8.11 -27.72 9.85
C LYS A 123 -8.73 -29.10 9.62
N ASP A 124 -9.63 -29.23 8.64
CA ASP A 124 -10.25 -30.51 8.26
C ASP A 124 -9.30 -31.42 7.46
N ASP A 125 -8.52 -30.85 6.52
CA ASP A 125 -7.54 -31.56 5.70
C ASP A 125 -6.30 -30.69 5.48
N SER A 126 -5.24 -30.95 6.24
CA SER A 126 -3.99 -30.18 6.17
C SER A 126 -3.18 -30.42 4.89
N THR A 127 -3.63 -31.30 3.99
CA THR A 127 -2.93 -31.60 2.72
C THR A 127 -3.30 -30.65 1.59
N ILE A 128 -4.33 -29.81 1.77
CA ILE A 128 -4.83 -28.92 0.72
C ILE A 128 -3.84 -27.80 0.38
N PHE A 129 -3.09 -27.26 1.35
CA PHE A 129 -2.00 -26.28 1.15
C PHE A 129 -0.81 -26.58 2.09
N SER A 130 0.28 -25.81 1.97
CA SER A 130 1.38 -25.84 2.94
C SER A 130 1.00 -25.17 4.26
N LYS A 131 1.72 -25.51 5.35
CA LYS A 131 1.61 -24.82 6.65
C LYS A 131 1.89 -23.32 6.51
N GLU A 132 2.75 -22.94 5.57
CA GLU A 132 3.06 -21.55 5.28
C GLU A 132 1.85 -20.75 4.78
N ILE A 133 1.07 -21.33 3.86
CA ILE A 133 -0.18 -20.71 3.40
C ILE A 133 -1.16 -20.61 4.56
N TYR A 134 -1.22 -21.62 5.42
CA TYR A 134 -2.10 -21.57 6.59
C TYR A 134 -1.74 -20.43 7.56
N PHE A 135 -0.46 -20.21 7.83
CA PHE A 135 0.00 -19.07 8.62
C PHE A 135 -0.37 -17.73 7.99
N GLN A 136 -0.17 -17.59 6.69
CA GLN A 136 -0.52 -16.39 5.95
C GLN A 136 -2.04 -16.11 6.01
N LEU A 137 -2.88 -17.15 5.87
CA LEU A 137 -4.33 -17.01 5.96
C LEU A 137 -4.78 -16.49 7.34
N LEU A 138 -4.19 -17.01 8.43
CA LEU A 138 -4.48 -16.52 9.79
C LEU A 138 -4.05 -15.06 9.96
N TYR A 139 -2.82 -14.74 9.55
CA TYR A 139 -2.33 -13.36 9.60
C TYR A 139 -3.27 -12.40 8.83
N ASP A 140 -3.63 -12.75 7.60
CA ASP A 140 -4.47 -11.93 6.74
C ASP A 140 -5.91 -11.82 7.24
N LEU A 141 -6.42 -12.84 7.93
CA LEU A 141 -7.73 -12.79 8.59
C LEU A 141 -7.71 -11.77 9.73
N GLY A 142 -6.67 -11.77 10.57
CA GLY A 142 -6.50 -10.74 11.60
C GLY A 142 -6.40 -9.33 11.01
N VAL A 143 -5.66 -9.15 9.90
CA VAL A 143 -5.63 -7.87 9.15
C VAL A 143 -7.02 -7.46 8.65
N ALA A 144 -7.82 -8.41 8.15
CA ALA A 144 -9.15 -8.14 7.64
C ALA A 144 -10.12 -7.73 8.78
N ASN A 145 -10.06 -8.38 9.94
CA ASN A 145 -10.84 -8.00 11.13
C ASN A 145 -10.43 -6.61 11.64
N LEU A 146 -9.12 -6.34 11.68
CA LEU A 146 -8.61 -5.02 12.07
C LEU A 146 -9.14 -3.90 11.17
N ARG A 147 -9.17 -4.16 9.86
CA ARG A 147 -9.71 -3.23 8.87
C ARG A 147 -11.21 -2.96 9.03
N MET A 148 -11.95 -3.87 9.66
CA MET A 148 -13.35 -3.69 10.05
C MET A 148 -13.53 -2.98 11.40
N GLY A 149 -12.44 -2.71 12.11
CA GLY A 149 -12.44 -2.15 13.47
C GLY A 149 -12.70 -3.19 14.55
N ASP A 150 -12.57 -4.48 14.23
CA ASP A 150 -12.72 -5.58 15.19
C ASP A 150 -11.34 -5.98 15.74
N GLU A 151 -10.83 -5.19 16.67
CA GLU A 151 -9.50 -5.36 17.26
C GLU A 151 -9.41 -6.64 18.12
N GLU A 152 -10.51 -7.02 18.76
CA GLU A 152 -10.59 -8.22 19.61
C GLU A 152 -10.45 -9.48 18.75
N GLU A 153 -11.29 -9.62 17.71
CA GLU A 153 -11.21 -10.77 16.80
C GLU A 153 -9.87 -10.81 16.05
N ALA A 154 -9.31 -9.65 15.68
CA ALA A 154 -7.98 -9.59 15.06
C ALA A 154 -6.90 -10.17 15.97
N GLN A 155 -6.91 -9.79 17.26
CA GLN A 155 -5.95 -10.29 18.23
C GLN A 155 -6.15 -11.77 18.54
N GLU A 156 -7.39 -12.25 18.66
CA GLU A 156 -7.69 -13.67 18.87
C GLU A 156 -7.11 -14.54 17.74
N VAL A 157 -7.31 -14.13 16.48
CA VAL A 157 -6.76 -14.85 15.32
C VAL A 157 -5.23 -14.86 15.30
N TRP A 158 -4.59 -13.76 15.71
CA TRP A 158 -3.14 -13.69 15.79
C TRP A 158 -2.57 -14.47 16.97
N ASP A 159 -3.25 -14.53 18.11
CA ASP A 159 -2.87 -15.39 19.22
C ASP A 159 -2.93 -16.87 18.79
N ASP A 160 -3.98 -17.26 18.07
CA ASP A 160 -4.10 -18.57 17.43
C ASP A 160 -2.92 -18.87 16.49
N LEU A 161 -2.49 -17.88 15.69
CA LEU A 161 -1.32 -18.02 14.82
C LEU A 161 -0.03 -18.23 15.62
N LEU A 162 0.20 -17.44 16.68
CA LEU A 162 1.41 -17.50 17.50
C LEU A 162 1.54 -18.82 18.28
N VAL A 163 0.42 -19.41 18.71
CA VAL A 163 0.40 -20.75 19.34
C VAL A 163 0.97 -21.84 18.42
N LEU A 164 0.94 -21.64 17.09
CA LEU A 164 1.42 -22.62 16.12
C LEU A 164 2.93 -22.55 15.84
N ASP A 165 3.65 -21.67 16.55
CA ASP A 165 5.09 -21.39 16.41
C ASP A 165 5.44 -21.03 14.94
N PRO A 166 4.89 -19.92 14.42
CA PRO A 166 5.12 -19.51 13.04
C PRO A 166 6.54 -18.96 12.88
N PRO A 167 7.09 -18.88 11.64
CA PRO A 167 8.35 -18.19 11.41
C PRO A 167 8.33 -16.75 11.95
N GLN A 168 9.44 -16.29 12.52
CA GLN A 168 9.61 -14.95 13.13
C GLN A 168 9.06 -13.78 12.31
N ARG A 169 9.02 -13.90 10.98
CA ARG A 169 8.44 -12.87 10.11
C ARG A 169 6.99 -12.54 10.46
N PHE A 170 6.19 -13.51 10.90
CA PHE A 170 4.80 -13.28 11.27
C PHE A 170 4.67 -12.51 12.58
N GLU A 171 5.51 -12.80 13.57
CA GLU A 171 5.59 -11.98 14.80
C GLU A 171 5.91 -10.53 14.46
N ASN A 172 6.94 -10.31 13.63
CA ASN A 172 7.30 -8.96 13.20
C ASN A 172 6.15 -8.26 12.45
N MET A 173 5.42 -8.98 11.60
CA MET A 173 4.27 -8.45 10.87
C MET A 173 3.11 -8.10 11.80
N ILE A 174 2.81 -8.94 12.79
CA ILE A 174 1.79 -8.68 13.83
C ILE A 174 2.19 -7.47 14.66
N ASP A 175 3.43 -7.41 15.13
CA ASP A 175 3.96 -6.27 15.87
C ASP A 175 3.88 -4.98 15.06
N GLN A 176 4.14 -5.02 13.75
CA GLN A 176 3.97 -3.87 12.88
C GLN A 176 2.51 -3.39 12.81
N GLN A 177 1.53 -4.29 12.80
CA GLN A 177 0.11 -3.88 12.84
C GLN A 177 -0.26 -3.32 14.22
N ASN A 178 0.14 -4.00 15.29
CA ASN A 178 -0.12 -3.56 16.66
C ASN A 178 0.56 -2.22 16.98
N ASN A 179 1.76 -1.98 16.47
CA ASN A 179 2.48 -0.72 16.65
C ASN A 179 1.85 0.43 15.86
N LYS A 180 1.11 0.19 14.77
CA LYS A 180 0.29 1.25 14.16
C LYS A 180 -0.81 1.73 15.10
N GLN A 181 -1.27 0.87 16.03
CA GLN A 181 -2.34 1.16 16.98
C GLN A 181 -1.84 1.63 18.35
N LYS A 182 -0.72 1.07 18.84
CA LYS A 182 -0.15 1.34 20.16
C LYS A 182 0.87 2.49 20.13
N TYR A 183 0.39 3.71 19.95
CA TYR A 183 1.16 4.89 20.33
C TYR A 183 0.45 5.58 21.48
N ASP A 184 1.11 5.59 22.64
CA ASP A 184 0.58 6.10 23.90
C ASP A 184 0.30 7.62 23.85
N TYR A 185 -0.80 8.02 24.48
CA TYR A 185 -1.56 9.27 24.33
C TYR A 185 -1.00 10.46 25.11
N GLN A 186 0.19 10.35 25.69
CA GLN A 186 0.91 11.51 26.22
C GLN A 186 1.63 12.27 25.09
N LEU A 187 0.92 12.49 23.98
CA LEU A 187 1.46 12.84 22.66
C LEU A 187 1.96 14.28 22.55
N VAL A 188 1.87 15.12 23.58
CA VAL A 188 2.43 16.47 23.51
C VAL A 188 3.45 16.61 24.60
N ASP A 189 4.73 16.53 24.22
CA ASP A 189 5.81 17.07 25.02
C ASP A 189 5.69 18.60 25.04
N TYR A 190 4.92 19.12 26.01
CA TYR A 190 4.77 20.57 26.22
C TYR A 190 6.09 21.26 26.63
N SER A 191 7.17 20.50 26.90
CA SER A 191 8.49 21.06 27.18
C SER A 191 9.30 21.37 25.92
N ALA A 192 8.97 20.73 24.78
CA ALA A 192 9.58 21.00 23.49
C ALA A 192 8.96 22.25 22.82
N PRO A 193 9.69 22.95 21.93
CA PRO A 193 9.09 23.97 21.08
C PRO A 193 7.91 23.39 20.29
N ILE A 194 6.78 24.10 20.29
CA ILE A 194 5.51 23.62 19.72
C ILE A 194 5.65 23.10 18.28
N ARG A 195 6.55 23.71 17.49
CA ARG A 195 6.80 23.32 16.10
C ARG A 195 7.57 22.01 15.99
N ASP A 196 8.56 21.77 16.84
CA ASP A 196 9.33 20.52 16.83
C ASP A 196 8.41 19.35 17.24
N GLU A 197 7.56 19.59 18.23
CA GLU A 197 6.58 18.61 18.64
C GLU A 197 5.50 18.37 17.57
N ALA A 198 5.03 19.42 16.90
CA ALA A 198 4.10 19.28 15.78
C ALA A 198 4.71 18.52 14.58
N LYS A 199 6.02 18.64 14.33
CA LYS A 199 6.74 17.82 13.33
C LYS A 199 6.83 16.35 13.76
N ARG A 200 7.15 16.10 15.03
CA ARG A 200 7.19 14.74 15.58
C ARG A 200 5.83 14.05 15.46
N ILE A 201 4.76 14.75 15.82
CA ILE A 201 3.38 14.25 15.70
C ILE A 201 2.96 14.07 14.24
N HIS A 202 3.32 15.00 13.35
CA HIS A 202 3.11 14.82 11.91
C HIS A 202 3.76 13.52 11.39
N LEU A 203 5.01 13.25 11.77
CA LEU A 203 5.72 12.05 11.36
C LEU A 203 5.02 10.77 11.84
N LEU A 204 4.50 10.76 13.06
CA LEU A 204 3.69 9.65 13.57
C LEU A 204 2.41 9.45 12.75
N GLY A 205 1.71 10.55 12.41
CA GLY A 205 0.54 10.51 11.55
C GLY A 205 0.86 9.98 10.15
N ALA A 206 1.98 10.41 9.57
CA ALA A 206 2.47 9.92 8.28
C ALA A 206 2.74 8.40 8.31
N LYS A 207 3.26 7.88 9.43
CA LYS A 207 3.49 6.44 9.70
C LYS A 207 2.21 5.63 9.99
N GLY A 208 1.04 6.26 10.02
CA GLY A 208 -0.25 5.57 10.10
C GLY A 208 -0.99 5.70 11.43
N ASN A 209 -0.46 6.46 12.41
CA ASN A 209 -1.18 6.73 13.64
C ASN A 209 -2.33 7.74 13.39
N GLU A 210 -3.57 7.27 13.42
CA GLU A 210 -4.75 8.09 13.12
C GLU A 210 -4.96 9.27 14.08
N GLN A 211 -4.56 9.13 15.34
CA GLN A 211 -4.73 10.17 16.33
C GLN A 211 -3.69 11.27 16.20
N ALA A 212 -2.47 10.87 15.89
CA ALA A 212 -1.40 11.78 15.54
C ALA A 212 -1.75 12.59 14.28
N VAL A 213 -2.51 12.03 13.33
CA VAL A 213 -3.03 12.79 12.18
C VAL A 213 -3.92 13.95 12.64
N ASN A 214 -4.93 13.67 13.48
CA ASN A 214 -5.85 14.71 13.98
C ASN A 214 -5.11 15.76 14.82
N LEU A 215 -4.24 15.33 15.74
CA LEU A 215 -3.46 16.23 16.58
C LEU A 215 -2.46 17.07 15.76
N SER A 216 -1.80 16.48 14.76
CA SER A 216 -0.92 17.19 13.83
C SER A 216 -1.68 18.31 13.12
N TYR A 217 -2.87 18.00 12.60
CA TYR A 217 -3.70 19.01 11.95
C TYR A 217 -4.08 20.14 12.89
N ASP A 218 -4.51 19.84 14.12
CA ASP A 218 -4.89 20.86 15.10
C ASP A 218 -3.72 21.79 15.46
N LEU A 219 -2.53 21.22 15.70
CA LEU A 219 -1.33 21.99 16.01
C LEU A 219 -0.91 22.89 14.84
N TRP A 220 -0.83 22.33 13.63
CA TRP A 220 -0.42 23.09 12.44
C TRP A 220 -1.47 24.09 11.98
N SER A 221 -2.77 23.83 12.20
CA SER A 221 -3.85 24.78 11.93
C SER A 221 -3.72 26.01 12.83
N ARG A 222 -3.43 25.83 14.12
CA ARG A 222 -3.19 26.94 15.06
C ARG A 222 -1.93 27.74 14.68
N GLU A 223 -0.83 27.05 14.39
CA GLU A 223 0.41 27.70 13.92
C GLU A 223 0.18 28.47 12.63
N TYR A 224 -0.59 27.92 11.69
CA TYR A 224 -0.91 28.58 10.41
C TYR A 224 -1.78 29.82 10.60
N GLN A 225 -2.75 29.79 11.51
CA GLN A 225 -3.54 30.98 11.86
C GLN A 225 -2.67 32.10 12.44
N ALA A 226 -1.68 31.75 13.27
CA ALA A 226 -0.75 32.71 13.85
C ALA A 226 0.30 33.22 12.84
N ASN A 227 0.78 32.33 11.94
CA ASN A 227 1.98 32.54 11.14
C ASN A 227 1.77 32.20 9.64
N SER A 228 0.64 32.58 9.04
CA SER A 228 0.27 32.20 7.66
C SER A 228 1.24 32.61 6.54
N LYS A 229 2.19 33.51 6.84
CA LYS A 229 3.25 33.92 5.89
C LYS A 229 4.46 32.99 5.90
N ASP A 230 4.65 32.21 6.94
CA ASP A 230 5.75 31.25 7.07
C ASP A 230 5.51 30.05 6.13
N PRO A 231 6.39 29.81 5.13
CA PRO A 231 6.20 28.74 4.16
C PRO A 231 6.29 27.35 4.80
N ILE A 232 7.12 27.14 5.82
CA ILE A 232 7.23 25.82 6.48
C ILE A 232 5.93 25.50 7.21
N VAL A 233 5.37 26.47 7.94
CA VAL A 233 4.08 26.31 8.62
C VAL A 233 2.96 26.01 7.64
N GLN A 234 2.90 26.72 6.51
CA GLN A 234 1.91 26.46 5.47
C GLN A 234 2.07 25.05 4.86
N ALA A 235 3.30 24.61 4.62
CA ALA A 235 3.57 23.29 4.08
C ALA A 235 3.12 22.17 5.03
N TYR A 236 3.42 22.28 6.32
CA TYR A 236 2.99 21.29 7.30
C TYR A 236 1.48 21.31 7.55
N PHE A 237 0.84 22.48 7.50
CA PHE A 237 -0.61 22.58 7.49
C PHE A 237 -1.22 21.87 6.28
N GLY A 238 -0.65 22.08 5.09
CA GLY A 238 -1.04 21.37 3.88
C GLY A 238 -0.84 19.86 3.99
N SER A 239 0.32 19.42 4.47
CA SER A 239 0.63 18.01 4.66
C SER A 239 -0.30 17.34 5.67
N SER A 240 -0.58 17.99 6.80
CA SER A 240 -1.52 17.48 7.81
C SER A 240 -2.96 17.43 7.28
N THR A 241 -3.37 18.43 6.49
CA THR A 241 -4.66 18.41 5.77
C THR A 241 -4.73 17.21 4.84
N ALA A 242 -3.67 16.93 4.08
CA ALA A 242 -3.65 15.76 3.21
C ALA A 242 -3.67 14.43 3.98
N LEU A 243 -3.06 14.35 5.17
CA LEU A 243 -3.12 13.14 6.00
C LEU A 243 -4.55 12.84 6.50
N LEU A 244 -5.34 13.87 6.83
CA LEU A 244 -6.75 13.71 7.21
C LEU A 244 -7.61 13.07 6.11
N ALA A 245 -7.16 13.11 4.86
CA ALA A 245 -7.84 12.41 3.77
C ALA A 245 -7.96 10.90 4.05
N ARG A 246 -7.00 10.31 4.78
CA ARG A 246 -6.98 8.85 5.08
C ARG A 246 -8.17 8.40 5.92
N SER A 247 -8.68 9.25 6.81
CA SER A 247 -9.83 8.95 7.66
C SER A 247 -11.18 9.24 7.01
N GLN A 248 -11.20 9.79 5.79
CA GLN A 248 -12.45 10.11 5.11
C GLN A 248 -13.13 8.85 4.58
N LYS A 249 -14.39 8.65 4.96
CA LYS A 249 -15.18 7.48 4.52
C LYS A 249 -15.61 7.58 3.06
N LYS A 250 -15.74 8.80 2.53
CA LYS A 250 -16.18 9.01 1.16
C LYS A 250 -14.99 9.31 0.25
N PRO A 251 -14.81 8.56 -0.84
CA PRO A 251 -13.78 8.82 -1.85
C PRO A 251 -13.63 10.29 -2.28
N LYS A 252 -14.74 10.96 -2.57
CA LYS A 252 -14.72 12.35 -3.03
C LYS A 252 -14.12 13.30 -1.98
N GLU A 253 -14.44 13.08 -0.70
CA GLU A 253 -13.91 13.88 0.42
C GLU A 253 -12.42 13.59 0.61
N GLN A 254 -12.04 12.31 0.58
CA GLN A 254 -10.63 11.88 0.59
C GLN A 254 -9.82 12.58 -0.51
N PHE A 255 -10.25 12.52 -1.77
CA PHE A 255 -9.54 13.16 -2.87
C PHE A 255 -9.48 14.68 -2.75
N SER A 256 -10.61 15.32 -2.42
CA SER A 256 -10.67 16.78 -2.28
C SER A 256 -9.71 17.28 -1.21
N GLN A 257 -9.67 16.61 -0.07
CA GLN A 257 -8.84 17.00 1.07
C GLN A 257 -7.35 16.72 0.84
N ALA A 258 -7.03 15.58 0.20
CA ALA A 258 -5.66 15.29 -0.24
C ALA A 258 -5.13 16.36 -1.20
N MET A 259 -5.95 16.80 -2.15
CA MET A 259 -5.58 17.84 -3.11
C MET A 259 -5.49 19.23 -2.50
N GLU A 260 -6.38 19.57 -1.57
CA GLU A 260 -6.27 20.82 -0.80
C GLU A 260 -4.91 20.89 -0.09
N GLY A 261 -4.51 19.81 0.59
CA GLY A 261 -3.22 19.72 1.24
C GLY A 261 -2.03 19.86 0.29
N TYR A 262 -2.08 19.22 -0.89
CA TYR A 262 -1.08 19.39 -1.94
C TYR A 262 -0.98 20.83 -2.43
N MET A 263 -2.12 21.51 -2.63
CA MET A 263 -2.15 22.90 -3.09
C MET A 263 -1.52 23.86 -2.08
N GLU A 264 -1.70 23.63 -0.78
CA GLU A 264 -1.03 24.42 0.26
C GLU A 264 0.49 24.20 0.28
N ILE A 265 0.97 22.95 0.13
CA ILE A 265 2.41 22.65 0.01
C ILE A 265 2.99 23.31 -1.25
N LYS A 266 2.25 23.30 -2.37
CA LYS A 266 2.69 23.96 -3.59
C LYS A 266 2.85 25.48 -3.39
N LYS A 267 1.87 26.15 -2.77
CA LYS A 267 1.97 27.59 -2.44
C LYS A 267 3.14 27.88 -1.51
N ALA A 268 3.46 26.97 -0.59
CA ALA A 268 4.61 27.10 0.29
C ALA A 268 5.94 27.07 -0.49
N LEU A 269 6.09 26.16 -1.47
CA LEU A 269 7.27 26.14 -2.35
C LEU A 269 7.35 27.34 -3.30
N GLU A 270 6.23 27.93 -3.69
CA GLU A 270 6.26 29.18 -4.47
C GLU A 270 6.85 30.34 -3.66
N LYS A 271 6.72 30.31 -2.33
CA LYS A 271 7.32 31.30 -1.42
C LYS A 271 8.79 31.01 -1.11
N ASP A 272 9.17 29.74 -1.02
CA ASP A 272 10.54 29.30 -0.72
C ASP A 272 10.93 28.06 -1.56
N PRO A 273 11.33 28.25 -2.83
CA PRO A 273 11.52 27.16 -3.81
C PRO A 273 12.67 26.19 -3.52
N ASP A 274 13.61 26.60 -2.67
CA ASP A 274 14.81 25.83 -2.33
C ASP A 274 14.74 25.19 -0.94
N ASN A 275 13.60 25.32 -0.27
CA ASN A 275 13.38 24.69 1.03
C ASN A 275 13.27 23.16 0.91
N LEU A 276 14.31 22.46 1.34
CA LEU A 276 14.39 20.99 1.26
C LEU A 276 13.33 20.30 2.13
N GLU A 277 12.94 20.90 3.27
CA GLU A 277 11.92 20.34 4.16
C GLU A 277 10.54 20.35 3.49
N ILE A 278 10.17 21.46 2.86
CA ILE A 278 8.91 21.55 2.10
C ILE A 278 8.94 20.60 0.89
N LEU A 279 10.10 20.48 0.24
CA LEU A 279 10.29 19.57 -0.89
C LEU A 279 10.11 18.10 -0.49
N ILE A 280 10.60 17.69 0.69
CA ILE A 280 10.34 16.38 1.29
C ILE A 280 8.82 16.17 1.43
N LEU A 281 8.12 17.10 2.07
CA LEU A 281 6.67 16.98 2.28
C LEU A 281 5.91 16.81 0.96
N ARG A 282 6.30 17.56 -0.09
CA ARG A 282 5.68 17.42 -1.41
C ARG A 282 5.99 16.06 -2.03
N ALA A 283 7.26 15.66 -2.09
CA ALA A 283 7.72 14.43 -2.74
C ALA A 283 7.00 13.20 -2.17
N PHE A 284 6.96 13.08 -0.84
CA PHE A 284 6.27 11.97 -0.17
C PHE A 284 4.77 11.98 -0.41
N LEU A 285 4.12 13.14 -0.36
CA LEU A 285 2.68 13.25 -0.60
C LEU A 285 2.31 12.82 -2.02
N ILE A 286 2.99 13.36 -3.04
CA ILE A 286 2.67 13.05 -4.44
C ILE A 286 3.08 11.61 -4.81
N ASN A 287 4.09 11.03 -4.14
CA ASN A 287 4.42 9.62 -4.35
C ASN A 287 3.30 8.69 -3.85
N ALA A 288 2.62 9.09 -2.77
CA ALA A 288 1.49 8.35 -2.20
C ALA A 288 0.21 8.45 -3.06
N PHE A 289 0.09 9.43 -3.96
CA PHE A 289 -1.09 9.58 -4.80
C PHE A 289 -1.21 8.50 -5.87
N PRO A 290 -2.41 7.94 -6.15
CA PRO A 290 -2.54 6.93 -7.19
C PRO A 290 -2.40 7.57 -8.58
N ARG A 291 -1.57 6.96 -9.44
CA ARG A 291 -1.21 7.48 -10.78
C ARG A 291 -2.45 7.68 -11.66
N ALA A 292 -3.43 6.80 -11.56
CA ALA A 292 -4.66 6.85 -12.34
C ALA A 292 -5.49 8.14 -12.13
N PHE A 293 -5.28 8.84 -11.01
CA PHE A 293 -5.98 10.11 -10.72
C PHE A 293 -5.08 11.34 -10.90
N PHE A 294 -3.75 11.16 -10.85
CA PHE A 294 -2.80 12.25 -10.78
C PHE A 294 -1.52 11.96 -11.54
N ASP A 295 -1.21 12.82 -12.51
CA ASP A 295 0.03 12.76 -13.27
C ASP A 295 1.11 13.65 -12.64
N PHE A 296 1.73 13.13 -11.58
CA PHE A 296 2.86 13.79 -10.90
C PHE A 296 4.21 13.11 -11.21
N GLY A 297 4.29 12.28 -12.26
CA GLY A 297 5.42 11.36 -12.45
C GLY A 297 6.78 12.02 -12.58
N ASP A 298 6.87 13.03 -13.44
CA ASP A 298 8.14 13.76 -13.57
C ASP A 298 8.44 14.61 -12.34
N GLN A 299 7.41 15.18 -11.70
CA GLN A 299 7.58 16.04 -10.53
C GLN A 299 8.09 15.25 -9.31
N VAL A 300 7.53 14.07 -9.02
CA VAL A 300 7.95 13.25 -7.88
C VAL A 300 9.38 12.74 -8.03
N ILE A 301 9.76 12.33 -9.24
CA ILE A 301 11.12 11.89 -9.53
C ILE A 301 12.09 13.08 -9.40
N GLN A 302 11.75 14.24 -9.95
CA GLN A 302 12.58 15.45 -9.84
C GLN A 302 12.77 15.89 -8.38
N ASP A 303 11.72 15.86 -7.57
CA ASP A 303 11.80 16.25 -6.16
C ASP A 303 12.74 15.32 -5.38
N PHE A 304 12.56 14.00 -5.52
CA PHE A 304 13.44 13.03 -4.85
C PHE A 304 14.88 13.08 -5.35
N GLU A 305 15.13 13.28 -6.66
CA GLU A 305 16.49 13.44 -7.19
C GLU A 305 17.16 14.73 -6.69
N LYS A 306 16.40 15.84 -6.56
CA LYS A 306 16.91 17.08 -5.94
C LYS A 306 17.28 16.85 -4.47
N LEU A 307 16.45 16.12 -3.72
CA LEU A 307 16.72 15.78 -2.32
C LEU A 307 17.95 14.86 -2.16
N LYS A 308 18.02 13.81 -2.97
CA LYS A 308 19.18 12.91 -3.03
C LYS A 308 20.47 13.69 -3.30
N SER A 309 20.46 14.54 -4.32
CA SER A 309 21.61 15.37 -4.69
C SER A 309 22.01 16.36 -3.59
N ALA A 310 21.03 16.95 -2.89
CA ALA A 310 21.29 17.86 -1.78
C ALA A 310 22.03 17.15 -0.63
N TYR A 311 21.57 15.95 -0.25
CA TYR A 311 22.25 15.16 0.78
C TYR A 311 23.66 14.75 0.37
N GLN A 312 23.85 14.28 -0.87
CA GLN A 312 25.18 13.88 -1.36
C GLN A 312 26.19 15.05 -1.40
N LYS A 313 25.69 16.29 -1.52
CA LYS A 313 26.53 17.50 -1.47
C LYS A 313 26.84 17.92 -0.04
N ASP A 314 25.87 17.78 0.87
CA ASP A 314 25.99 18.16 2.27
C ASP A 314 25.17 17.18 3.13
N HIS A 315 25.86 16.29 3.85
CA HIS A 315 25.23 15.24 4.64
C HIS A 315 24.53 15.79 5.91
N SER A 316 24.62 17.08 6.19
CA SER A 316 23.99 17.72 7.34
C SER A 316 22.59 18.28 7.07
N VAL A 317 22.15 18.31 5.80
CA VAL A 317 20.85 18.90 5.42
C VAL A 317 19.63 18.16 5.99
N PHE A 318 19.77 16.85 6.26
CA PHE A 318 18.81 16.03 7.01
C PHE A 318 19.50 14.75 7.50
N SER A 319 18.79 13.91 8.26
CA SER A 319 19.38 12.70 8.85
C SER A 319 19.68 11.61 7.81
N LYS A 320 20.57 10.68 8.16
CA LYS A 320 20.91 9.54 7.28
C LYS A 320 19.70 8.63 7.02
N GLU A 321 18.84 8.46 8.03
CA GLU A 321 17.60 7.69 7.93
C GLU A 321 16.63 8.34 6.94
N THR A 322 16.55 9.68 6.94
CA THR A 322 15.72 10.42 5.98
C THR A 322 16.24 10.23 4.55
N TYR A 323 17.56 10.21 4.37
CA TYR A 323 18.19 9.92 3.08
C TYR A 323 17.87 8.50 2.58
N HIS A 324 17.91 7.50 3.46
CA HIS A 324 17.55 6.11 3.11
C HIS A 324 16.11 5.98 2.66
N GLU A 325 15.19 6.61 3.38
CA GLU A 325 13.78 6.64 2.99
C GLU A 325 13.60 7.34 1.63
N ILE A 326 14.31 8.44 1.37
CA ILE A 326 14.29 9.10 0.05
C ILE A 326 14.76 8.16 -1.06
N LEU A 327 15.84 7.40 -0.87
CA LEU A 327 16.31 6.42 -1.87
C LEU A 327 15.26 5.32 -2.09
N PHE A 328 14.67 4.81 -1.01
CA PHE A 328 13.64 3.78 -1.10
C PHE A 328 12.43 4.28 -1.91
N GLN A 329 11.90 5.46 -1.54
CA GLN A 329 10.75 6.09 -2.20
C GLN A 329 11.04 6.52 -3.64
N LEU A 330 12.27 6.94 -3.95
CA LEU A 330 12.69 7.24 -5.33
C LEU A 330 12.71 5.97 -6.19
N GLY A 331 13.19 4.85 -5.67
CA GLY A 331 13.12 3.58 -6.39
C GLY A 331 11.67 3.12 -6.62
N LEU A 332 10.78 3.31 -5.64
CA LEU A 332 9.34 3.09 -5.81
C LEU A 332 8.73 4.01 -6.88
N ALA A 333 9.10 5.29 -6.89
CA ALA A 333 8.66 6.23 -7.91
C ALA A 333 9.13 5.78 -9.30
N TYR A 334 10.40 5.38 -9.44
CA TYR A 334 10.90 4.85 -10.72
C TYR A 334 10.14 3.61 -11.18
N GLU A 335 9.88 2.66 -10.30
CA GLU A 335 9.08 1.47 -10.61
C GLU A 335 7.66 1.85 -11.07
N LYS A 336 6.99 2.73 -10.30
CA LYS A 336 5.64 3.24 -10.58
C LYS A 336 5.50 3.94 -11.94
N PHE A 337 6.60 4.52 -12.45
CA PHE A 337 6.65 5.19 -13.75
C PHE A 337 7.46 4.41 -14.80
N ASN A 338 7.51 3.08 -14.69
CA ASN A 338 8.07 2.14 -15.68
C ASN A 338 9.56 2.37 -16.00
N LYS A 339 10.31 2.87 -15.02
CA LYS A 339 11.76 3.09 -15.07
C LYS A 339 12.48 2.04 -14.19
N SER A 340 12.11 0.76 -14.34
CA SER A 340 12.56 -0.33 -13.45
C SER A 340 14.09 -0.46 -13.35
N TRP A 341 14.83 -0.15 -14.42
CA TRP A 341 16.29 -0.16 -14.38
C TRP A 341 16.86 0.92 -13.43
N MET A 342 16.26 2.11 -13.40
CA MET A 342 16.63 3.18 -12.46
C MET A 342 16.32 2.80 -11.03
N SER A 343 15.15 2.18 -10.81
CA SER A 343 14.76 1.67 -9.50
C SER A 343 15.82 0.72 -8.92
N LYS A 344 16.29 -0.25 -9.72
CA LYS A 344 17.37 -1.18 -9.34
C LYS A 344 18.69 -0.46 -9.00
N ILE A 345 19.05 0.60 -9.73
CA ILE A 345 20.27 1.38 -9.43
C ILE A 345 20.15 2.07 -8.07
N VAL A 346 19.03 2.75 -7.83
CA VAL A 346 18.79 3.51 -6.60
C VAL A 346 18.70 2.58 -5.38
N TRP A 347 18.01 1.46 -5.49
CA TRP A 347 17.96 0.48 -4.40
C TRP A 347 19.30 -0.23 -4.19
N GLY A 348 20.08 -0.45 -5.25
CA GLY A 348 21.46 -0.91 -5.11
C GLY A 348 22.35 0.10 -4.37
N GLU A 349 22.10 1.41 -4.52
CA GLU A 349 22.76 2.46 -3.75
C GLU A 349 22.35 2.42 -2.27
N LEU A 350 21.04 2.30 -2.01
CA LEU A 350 20.49 2.15 -0.66
C LEU A 350 21.12 0.95 0.08
N LEU A 351 21.14 -0.23 -0.55
CA LEU A 351 21.71 -1.44 0.06
C LEU A 351 23.21 -1.33 0.33
N ARG A 352 23.96 -0.59 -0.50
CA ARG A 352 25.39 -0.34 -0.25
C ARG A 352 25.63 0.59 0.94
N ASP A 353 24.76 1.58 1.16
CA ASP A 353 24.90 2.54 2.25
C ASP A 353 24.23 2.10 3.56
N ASN A 354 23.24 1.20 3.48
CA ASN A 354 22.54 0.61 4.62
C ASN A 354 22.20 -0.87 4.37
N PRO A 355 23.02 -1.81 4.87
CA PRO A 355 22.74 -3.24 4.77
C PRO A 355 21.68 -3.71 5.79
N SER A 356 20.84 -2.82 6.32
CA SER A 356 19.80 -3.22 7.27
C SER A 356 18.85 -4.25 6.66
N ILE A 357 18.54 -5.28 7.45
CA ILE A 357 17.61 -6.35 7.10
C ILE A 357 16.23 -5.82 6.67
N GLU A 358 15.76 -4.71 7.23
CA GLU A 358 14.45 -4.12 6.90
C GLU A 358 14.33 -3.75 5.41
N HIS A 359 15.32 -3.04 4.87
CA HIS A 359 15.34 -2.69 3.45
C HIS A 359 15.65 -3.91 2.58
N GLU A 360 16.48 -4.83 3.06
CA GLU A 360 16.79 -6.07 2.33
C GLU A 360 15.53 -6.93 2.13
N ILE A 361 14.71 -7.11 3.16
CA ILE A 361 13.43 -7.85 3.07
C ILE A 361 12.48 -7.16 2.10
N LEU A 362 12.31 -5.82 2.21
CA LEU A 362 11.43 -5.06 1.32
C LEU A 362 11.86 -5.11 -0.15
N LEU A 363 13.14 -5.34 -0.42
CA LEU A 363 13.71 -5.39 -1.77
C LEU A 363 13.82 -6.81 -2.33
N ILE A 364 14.02 -7.84 -1.50
CA ILE A 364 14.03 -9.26 -1.91
C ILE A 364 12.68 -9.66 -2.55
N GLU A 365 11.57 -9.06 -2.14
CA GLU A 365 10.26 -9.31 -2.74
C GLU A 365 10.06 -8.63 -4.11
N ARG A 366 11.00 -7.77 -4.54
CA ARG A 366 10.87 -6.93 -5.75
C ARG A 366 11.99 -7.07 -6.78
N VAL A 367 13.03 -7.86 -6.47
CA VAL A 367 14.15 -8.20 -7.36
C VAL A 367 14.01 -9.65 -7.79
#